data_AF-A0AAJ1U4M6-F1
#
_entry.id   AF-A0AAJ1U4M6-F1
#
_cell.length_a   1.000
_cell.length_b   1.000
_cell.length_c   1.000
_cell.angle_alpha   90.00
_cell.angle_beta   90.00
_cell.angle_gamma   90.00
#
_symmetry.space_group_name_H-M   'P 1'
#
loop_
_entity.id
_entity.type
_entity.pdbx_description
1 polymer ?
#
loop_
_entity_poly.entity_id
_entity_poly.type
_entity_poly.pdbx_seq_one_letter_code
_entity_poly.pdbx_strand_id
1 'polypeptide(L)'
;MTTPLAARVIVLAGPSGSGKSRLAQRLGLPVLRLDDFYRDGDDPALPRIASGPNAGIVDWDHSGSWLRDEALAALEEVCRSGRVEVPTYEIAANGRTGSRVLDLGGSPLVVTEGIFATDVVEELAARGLLAAAYCLTQPPTVTFWRRLTRDLREHRKPPLVLVRRGAALARAQRGIVERAVAVGCVPASTHDAFAALRDLAADVESRPRRTPSSLAAAIEGFRQPDPTTCGSCCLVVAHLHHSAAYAAAVLGDPDVTARLRHEALAVHTATNGLRLAGETQAPWPRRLGTAPWALARHLRLVSGRPGTGYVWVRRRDDFWEQLVSAVAGGHPVPLYVGTRLLPRHVVLVLEAGDDHLVAYQPGRGGTVRVTRGEVTRHEARALGWPRVWGGVLPAETAVPTRCTTRRERSPRGRRALAPGLSATPRNRA
;
A
#
# COMPACT_ATOMS: atom_id res chain seq x y z
N MET A 1 11.38 -24.07 -2.20
CA MET A 1 12.22 -22.92 -2.56
C MET A 1 11.56 -22.24 -3.74
N THR A 2 11.00 -21.05 -3.56
CA THR A 2 10.38 -20.27 -4.63
C THR A 2 11.49 -19.62 -5.47
N THR A 3 11.49 -19.87 -6.78
CA THR A 3 12.42 -19.21 -7.71
C THR A 3 12.24 -17.70 -7.61
N PRO A 4 13.32 -16.90 -7.50
CA PRO A 4 13.21 -15.46 -7.47
C PRO A 4 12.57 -14.93 -8.75
N LEU A 5 11.64 -13.98 -8.61
CA LEU A 5 11.02 -13.29 -9.73
C LEU A 5 12.04 -12.41 -10.46
N ALA A 6 11.96 -12.35 -11.78
CA ALA A 6 12.68 -11.39 -12.61
C ALA A 6 12.19 -9.95 -12.38
N ALA A 7 10.87 -9.77 -12.19
CA ALA A 7 10.26 -8.46 -11.99
C ALA A 7 9.00 -8.51 -11.12
N ARG A 8 8.50 -7.32 -10.76
CA ARG A 8 7.21 -7.11 -10.08
C ARG A 8 6.36 -6.05 -10.79
N VAL A 9 5.05 -6.09 -10.59
CA VAL A 9 4.07 -5.29 -11.34
C VAL A 9 3.69 -3.99 -10.63
N ILE A 10 3.77 -2.86 -11.33
CA ILE A 10 3.14 -1.60 -10.94
C ILE A 10 1.81 -1.47 -11.66
N VAL A 11 0.70 -1.41 -10.92
CA VAL A 11 -0.63 -1.18 -11.48
C VAL A 11 -0.95 0.31 -11.49
N LEU A 12 -1.22 0.87 -12.66
CA LEU A 12 -1.73 2.23 -12.83
C LEU A 12 -3.21 2.18 -13.22
N ALA A 13 -4.07 2.51 -12.26
CA ALA A 13 -5.51 2.66 -12.43
C ALA A 13 -5.93 4.13 -12.48
N GLY A 14 -7.20 4.36 -12.81
CA GLY A 14 -7.85 5.67 -12.71
C GLY A 14 -8.63 6.04 -13.97
N PRO A 15 -9.43 7.13 -13.89
CA PRO A 15 -10.34 7.51 -14.96
C PRO A 15 -9.63 7.75 -16.30
N SER A 16 -10.36 7.61 -17.41
CA SER A 16 -9.84 8.01 -18.72
C SER A 16 -9.38 9.47 -18.69
N GLY A 17 -8.19 9.74 -19.25
CA GLY A 17 -7.55 11.05 -19.23
C GLY A 17 -6.85 11.44 -17.93
N SER A 18 -6.71 10.55 -16.94
CA SER A 18 -5.97 10.83 -15.70
C SER A 18 -4.45 10.92 -15.88
N GLY A 19 -3.93 10.45 -17.03
CA GLY A 19 -2.51 10.52 -17.40
C GLY A 19 -1.71 9.23 -17.18
N LYS A 20 -2.36 8.07 -17.03
CA LYS A 20 -1.71 6.76 -16.84
C LYS A 20 -0.62 6.45 -17.87
N SER A 21 -0.97 6.46 -19.16
CA SER A 21 -0.03 6.19 -20.25
C SER A 21 1.13 7.19 -20.29
N ARG A 22 0.85 8.47 -20.01
CA ARG A 22 1.88 9.53 -19.95
C ARG A 22 2.80 9.35 -18.74
N LEU A 23 2.28 8.87 -17.61
CA LEU A 23 3.09 8.53 -16.44
C LEU A 23 3.99 7.32 -16.75
N ALA A 24 3.42 6.27 -17.34
CA ALA A 24 4.17 5.06 -17.73
C ALA A 24 5.32 5.40 -18.69
N GLN A 25 5.06 6.20 -19.73
CA GLN A 25 6.10 6.69 -20.66
C GLN A 25 7.19 7.50 -19.94
N ARG A 26 6.79 8.37 -19.00
CA ARG A 26 7.74 9.21 -18.25
C ARG A 26 8.63 8.40 -17.30
N LEU A 27 8.13 7.28 -16.78
CA LEU A 27 8.91 6.38 -15.93
C LEU A 27 9.97 5.59 -16.72
N GLY A 28 9.82 5.46 -18.04
CA GLY A 28 10.74 4.68 -18.88
C GLY A 28 10.72 3.18 -18.60
N LEU A 29 9.76 2.69 -17.81
CA LEU A 29 9.61 1.27 -17.49
C LEU A 29 8.89 0.52 -18.62
N PRO A 30 9.15 -0.78 -18.80
CA PRO A 30 8.38 -1.63 -19.71
C PRO A 30 6.89 -1.61 -19.35
N VAL A 31 6.02 -1.61 -20.37
CA VAL A 31 4.56 -1.50 -20.18
C VAL A 31 3.83 -2.67 -20.83
N LEU A 32 3.01 -3.37 -20.03
CA LEU A 32 1.98 -4.28 -20.48
C LEU A 32 0.64 -3.54 -20.47
N ARG A 33 -0.02 -3.41 -21.62
CA ARG A 33 -1.30 -2.72 -21.73
C ARG A 33 -2.42 -3.74 -21.60
N LEU A 34 -3.27 -3.60 -20.59
CA LEU A 34 -4.43 -4.48 -20.39
C LEU A 34 -5.48 -4.30 -21.49
N ASP A 35 -5.49 -3.13 -22.12
CA ASP A 35 -6.33 -2.86 -23.29
C ASP A 35 -5.93 -3.71 -24.51
N ASP A 36 -4.77 -4.40 -24.50
CA ASP A 36 -4.41 -5.36 -25.55
C ASP A 36 -5.18 -6.70 -25.39
N PHE A 37 -5.84 -6.92 -24.24
CA PHE A 37 -6.52 -8.18 -23.88
C PHE A 37 -8.05 -8.11 -24.03
N TYR A 38 -8.58 -7.23 -24.87
CA TYR A 38 -10.00 -7.29 -25.24
C TYR A 38 -10.34 -8.56 -26.02
N ARG A 39 -11.60 -8.98 -25.94
CA ARG A 39 -12.19 -9.94 -26.88
C ARG A 39 -12.35 -9.27 -28.24
N ASP A 40 -12.28 -10.06 -29.30
CA ASP A 40 -12.57 -9.58 -30.64
C ASP A 40 -14.03 -9.12 -30.74
N GLY A 41 -14.27 -8.07 -31.52
CA GLY A 41 -15.56 -7.39 -31.54
C GLY A 41 -16.71 -8.20 -32.16
N ASP A 42 -16.41 -9.33 -32.80
CA ASP A 42 -17.35 -10.31 -33.30
C ASP A 42 -17.55 -11.50 -32.34
N ASP A 43 -16.87 -11.52 -31.19
CA ASP A 43 -17.02 -12.58 -30.17
C ASP A 43 -18.47 -12.61 -29.66
N PRO A 44 -19.20 -13.74 -29.83
CA PRO A 44 -20.59 -13.85 -29.42
C PRO A 44 -20.79 -13.77 -27.90
N ALA A 45 -19.74 -13.98 -27.11
CA ALA A 45 -19.77 -13.85 -25.65
C ALA A 45 -19.71 -12.39 -25.17
N LEU A 46 -19.57 -11.41 -26.07
CA LEU A 46 -19.50 -10.01 -25.70
C LEU A 46 -20.78 -9.53 -24.99
N PRO A 47 -20.65 -8.92 -23.81
CA PRO A 47 -21.78 -8.38 -23.07
C PRO A 47 -22.40 -7.22 -23.86
N ARG A 48 -23.73 -7.14 -23.85
CA ARG A 48 -24.48 -6.05 -24.49
C ARG A 48 -25.24 -5.23 -23.45
N ILE A 49 -25.35 -3.94 -23.70
CA ILE A 49 -26.09 -3.01 -22.85
C ILE A 49 -27.55 -3.44 -22.84
N ALA A 50 -28.09 -3.73 -21.65
CA ALA A 50 -29.42 -4.32 -21.50
C ALA A 50 -30.57 -3.30 -21.65
N SER A 51 -30.33 -2.02 -21.39
CA SER A 51 -31.39 -1.00 -21.43
C SER A 51 -30.87 0.42 -21.71
N GLY A 52 -31.76 1.30 -22.13
CA GLY A 52 -31.46 2.71 -22.40
C GLY A 52 -31.11 3.01 -23.86
N PRO A 53 -30.65 4.23 -24.16
CA PRO A 53 -30.42 4.70 -25.53
C PRO A 53 -29.41 3.90 -26.34
N ASN A 54 -28.54 3.15 -25.65
CA ASN A 54 -27.48 2.34 -26.25
C ASN A 54 -27.79 0.83 -26.16
N ALA A 55 -29.03 0.44 -25.85
CA ALA A 55 -29.40 -0.97 -25.71
C ALA A 55 -29.05 -1.77 -26.98
N GLY A 56 -28.49 -2.97 -26.79
CA GLY A 56 -28.07 -3.86 -27.87
C GLY A 56 -26.65 -3.61 -28.40
N ILE A 57 -26.00 -2.50 -28.04
CA ILE A 57 -24.58 -2.24 -28.33
C ILE A 57 -23.70 -3.00 -27.33
N VAL A 58 -22.50 -3.42 -27.74
CA VAL A 58 -21.51 -4.05 -26.86
C VAL A 58 -21.13 -3.10 -25.71
N ASP A 59 -21.10 -3.63 -24.49
CA ASP A 59 -20.65 -2.94 -23.29
C ASP A 59 -19.16 -3.21 -23.05
N TRP A 60 -18.31 -2.35 -23.61
CA TRP A 60 -16.85 -2.48 -23.48
C TRP A 60 -16.33 -2.20 -22.06
N ASP A 61 -17.12 -1.54 -21.20
CA ASP A 61 -16.76 -1.28 -19.80
C ASP A 61 -17.11 -2.46 -18.87
N HIS A 62 -17.78 -3.49 -19.39
CA HIS A 62 -18.17 -4.69 -18.63
C HIS A 62 -17.02 -5.69 -18.52
N SER A 63 -16.83 -6.32 -17.36
CA SER A 63 -15.72 -7.26 -17.10
C SER A 63 -15.67 -8.47 -18.05
N GLY A 64 -16.80 -8.82 -18.67
CA GLY A 64 -16.89 -9.86 -19.70
C GLY A 64 -16.33 -9.47 -21.07
N SER A 65 -15.99 -8.20 -21.31
CA SER A 65 -15.49 -7.71 -22.61
C SER A 65 -14.00 -8.01 -22.85
N TRP A 66 -13.27 -8.41 -21.80
CA TRP A 66 -11.83 -8.63 -21.85
C TRP A 66 -11.41 -9.98 -21.23
N LEU A 67 -10.21 -10.42 -21.58
CA LEU A 67 -9.65 -11.72 -21.25
C LEU A 67 -8.74 -11.61 -20.01
N ARG A 68 -9.37 -11.39 -18.85
CA ARG A 68 -8.70 -11.18 -17.56
C ARG A 68 -7.67 -12.26 -17.21
N ASP A 69 -8.03 -13.53 -17.40
CA ASP A 69 -7.17 -14.65 -17.01
C ASP A 69 -5.92 -14.73 -17.89
N GLU A 70 -6.06 -14.41 -19.18
CA GLU A 70 -4.92 -14.34 -20.11
C GLU A 70 -3.99 -13.17 -19.75
N ALA A 71 -4.54 -12.01 -19.38
CA ALA A 71 -3.75 -10.88 -18.92
C ALA A 71 -2.97 -11.19 -17.63
N LEU A 72 -3.61 -11.88 -16.67
CA LEU A 72 -2.96 -12.32 -15.43
C LEU A 72 -1.86 -13.36 -15.70
N ALA A 73 -2.09 -14.30 -16.61
CA ALA A 73 -1.08 -15.27 -17.03
C ALA A 73 0.13 -14.59 -17.66
N ALA A 74 -0.10 -13.61 -18.56
CA ALA A 74 0.97 -12.85 -19.18
C ALA A 74 1.78 -12.02 -18.17
N LEU A 75 1.10 -11.39 -17.20
CA LEU A 75 1.75 -10.66 -16.11
C LEU A 75 2.57 -11.58 -15.20
N GLU A 76 2.10 -12.79 -14.91
CA GLU A 76 2.83 -13.77 -14.12
C GLU A 76 4.05 -14.31 -14.88
N GLU A 77 3.89 -14.59 -16.17
CA GLU A 77 4.98 -15.04 -17.04
C GLU A 77 6.08 -13.99 -17.10
N VAL A 78 5.76 -12.74 -17.43
CA VAL A 78 6.76 -11.68 -17.55
C VAL A 78 7.49 -11.40 -16.23
N CYS A 79 6.80 -11.55 -15.08
CA CYS A 79 7.44 -11.42 -13.77
C CYS A 79 8.41 -12.56 -13.47
N ARG A 80 8.21 -13.76 -14.04
CA ARG A 80 9.07 -14.92 -13.83
C ARG A 80 10.24 -15.00 -14.81
N SER A 81 9.96 -14.82 -16.10
CA SER A 81 10.93 -15.00 -17.19
C SER A 81 11.62 -13.70 -17.59
N GLY A 82 11.03 -12.55 -17.29
CA GLY A 82 11.45 -11.25 -17.81
C GLY A 82 11.00 -10.99 -19.26
N ARG A 83 10.26 -11.92 -19.88
CA ARG A 83 9.83 -11.83 -21.28
C ARG A 83 8.54 -12.59 -21.51
N VAL A 84 7.58 -12.00 -22.23
CA VAL A 84 6.29 -12.63 -22.54
C VAL A 84 5.79 -12.22 -23.92
N GLU A 85 5.05 -13.10 -24.59
CA GLU A 85 4.30 -12.75 -25.79
C GLU A 85 2.93 -12.19 -25.40
N VAL A 86 2.58 -11.00 -25.89
CA VAL A 86 1.30 -10.34 -25.62
C VAL A 86 0.58 -10.04 -26.94
N PRO A 87 -0.76 -10.03 -26.94
CA PRO A 87 -1.53 -9.63 -28.12
C PRO A 87 -1.23 -8.18 -28.52
N THR A 88 -1.41 -7.90 -29.81
CA THR A 88 -1.54 -6.55 -30.35
C THR A 88 -3.01 -6.35 -30.73
N TYR A 89 -3.70 -5.47 -30.02
CA TYR A 89 -5.10 -5.17 -30.27
C TYR A 89 -5.26 -3.81 -30.95
N GLU A 90 -6.02 -3.76 -32.03
CA GLU A 90 -6.33 -2.52 -32.72
C GLU A 90 -7.82 -2.20 -32.59
N ILE A 91 -8.12 -1.09 -31.91
CA ILE A 91 -9.51 -0.61 -31.74
C ILE A 91 -10.17 -0.35 -33.10
N ALA A 92 -9.42 0.14 -34.09
CA ALA A 92 -9.93 0.38 -35.44
C ALA A 92 -10.27 -0.92 -36.19
N ALA A 93 -9.49 -1.98 -35.98
CA ALA A 93 -9.76 -3.31 -36.51
C ALA A 93 -10.80 -4.08 -35.68
N ASN A 94 -11.14 -3.56 -34.49
CA ASN A 94 -12.08 -4.17 -33.54
C ASN A 94 -11.67 -5.61 -33.18
N GLY A 95 -10.36 -5.86 -33.05
CA GLY A 95 -9.84 -7.18 -32.79
C GLY A 95 -8.31 -7.24 -32.69
N ARG A 96 -7.81 -8.43 -32.39
CA ARG A 96 -6.38 -8.75 -32.35
C ARG A 96 -5.82 -8.79 -33.78
N THR A 97 -4.75 -8.04 -34.02
CA THR A 97 -4.07 -7.99 -35.32
C THR A 97 -2.76 -8.77 -35.34
N GLY A 98 -2.34 -9.30 -34.19
CA GLY A 98 -1.18 -10.16 -34.05
C GLY A 98 -0.72 -10.26 -32.61
N SER A 99 0.56 -10.59 -32.42
CA SER A 99 1.24 -10.61 -31.14
C SER A 99 2.54 -9.82 -31.20
N ARG A 100 3.05 -9.41 -30.03
CA ARG A 100 4.34 -8.77 -29.86
C ARG A 100 5.02 -9.33 -28.63
N VAL A 101 6.33 -9.37 -28.64
CA VAL A 101 7.08 -9.77 -27.45
C VAL A 101 7.35 -8.55 -26.58
N LEU A 102 6.93 -8.61 -25.32
CA LEU A 102 7.35 -7.71 -24.27
C LEU A 102 8.59 -8.30 -23.58
N ASP A 103 9.74 -7.68 -23.78
CA ASP A 103 10.99 -7.98 -23.08
C ASP A 103 11.25 -6.86 -22.07
N LEU A 104 11.51 -7.22 -20.81
CA LEU A 104 11.79 -6.25 -19.76
C LEU A 104 13.22 -5.67 -19.86
N GLY A 105 14.11 -6.30 -20.63
CA GLY A 105 15.51 -5.85 -20.76
C GLY A 105 16.25 -5.87 -19.42
N GLY A 106 15.89 -6.80 -18.52
CA GLY A 106 16.41 -6.86 -17.16
C GLY A 106 15.80 -5.85 -16.18
N SER A 107 14.82 -5.05 -16.61
CA SER A 107 14.09 -4.16 -15.70
C SER A 107 13.36 -4.99 -14.63
N PRO A 108 13.55 -4.67 -13.34
CA PRO A 108 12.96 -5.45 -12.26
C PRO A 108 11.53 -5.02 -11.94
N LEU A 109 10.96 -4.10 -12.73
CA LEU A 109 9.61 -3.59 -12.62
C LEU A 109 8.95 -3.53 -14.00
N VAL A 110 7.67 -3.88 -14.05
CA VAL A 110 6.82 -3.73 -15.23
C VAL A 110 5.58 -2.94 -14.86
N VAL A 111 5.20 -1.97 -15.68
CA VAL A 111 3.97 -1.21 -15.49
C VAL A 111 2.83 -1.90 -16.23
N THR A 112 1.68 -2.03 -15.58
CA THR A 112 0.43 -2.42 -16.21
C THR A 112 -0.60 -1.31 -16.09
N GLU A 113 -1.25 -0.98 -17.19
CA GLU A 113 -2.33 0.01 -17.23
C GLU A 113 -3.49 -0.45 -18.11
N GLY A 114 -4.67 0.12 -17.87
CA GLY A 114 -5.87 -0.10 -18.68
C GLY A 114 -7.11 0.31 -17.92
N ILE A 115 -8.28 0.19 -18.56
CA ILE A 115 -9.56 0.49 -17.88
C ILE A 115 -9.86 -0.52 -16.76
N PHE A 116 -9.47 -1.79 -16.95
CA PHE A 116 -9.62 -2.89 -15.99
C PHE A 116 -8.42 -3.08 -15.06
N ALA A 117 -7.56 -2.07 -14.91
CA ALA A 117 -6.38 -2.15 -14.06
C ALA A 117 -6.69 -2.55 -12.60
N THR A 118 -7.87 -2.22 -12.09
CA THR A 118 -8.31 -2.62 -10.75
C THR A 118 -8.53 -4.12 -10.60
N ASP A 119 -8.89 -4.80 -11.69
CA ASP A 119 -9.36 -6.20 -11.66
C ASP A 119 -8.21 -7.19 -11.46
N VAL A 120 -6.96 -6.74 -11.61
CA VAL A 120 -5.75 -7.55 -11.43
C VAL A 120 -5.08 -7.32 -10.07
N VAL A 121 -5.44 -6.27 -9.33
CA VAL A 121 -4.68 -5.84 -8.13
C VAL A 121 -4.65 -6.92 -7.05
N GLU A 122 -5.81 -7.41 -6.65
CA GLU A 122 -5.93 -8.41 -5.57
C GLU A 122 -5.21 -9.71 -5.91
N GLU A 123 -5.36 -10.17 -7.15
CA GLU A 123 -4.74 -11.41 -7.62
C GLU A 123 -3.21 -11.29 -7.69
N LEU A 124 -2.70 -10.16 -8.22
CA LEU A 124 -1.26 -9.88 -8.24
C LEU A 124 -0.69 -9.76 -6.82
N ALA A 125 -1.45 -9.18 -5.88
CA ALA A 125 -1.05 -9.08 -4.47
C ALA A 125 -1.00 -10.47 -3.82
N ALA A 126 -2.04 -11.29 -4.02
CA ALA A 126 -2.13 -12.65 -3.49
C ALA A 126 -1.00 -13.56 -4.00
N ARG A 127 -0.57 -13.37 -5.27
CA ARG A 127 0.55 -14.09 -5.88
C ARG A 127 1.93 -13.51 -5.54
N GLY A 128 2.00 -12.42 -4.77
CA GLY A 128 3.26 -11.74 -4.44
C GLY A 128 3.93 -11.02 -5.63
N LEU A 129 3.21 -10.84 -6.74
CA LEU A 129 3.70 -10.21 -7.97
C LEU A 129 3.57 -8.69 -7.94
N LEU A 130 2.63 -8.15 -7.16
CA LEU A 130 2.37 -6.71 -7.10
C LEU A 130 3.54 -5.96 -6.44
N ALA A 131 4.17 -5.06 -7.18
CA ALA A 131 5.13 -4.09 -6.67
C ALA A 131 4.42 -2.87 -6.07
N ALA A 132 3.45 -2.25 -6.76
CA ALA A 132 2.66 -1.13 -6.25
C ALA A 132 1.35 -0.96 -7.04
N ALA A 133 0.34 -0.32 -6.45
CA ALA A 133 -0.92 -0.01 -7.14
C ALA A 133 -1.37 1.43 -6.85
N TYR A 134 -1.57 2.23 -7.90
CA TYR A 134 -1.99 3.63 -7.80
C TYR A 134 -3.25 3.91 -8.60
N CYS A 135 -4.18 4.66 -8.01
CA CYS A 135 -5.29 5.26 -8.73
C CYS A 135 -4.95 6.73 -9.01
N LEU A 136 -4.62 7.05 -10.27
CA LEU A 136 -4.30 8.41 -10.65
C LEU A 136 -5.55 9.27 -10.66
N THR A 137 -5.53 10.34 -9.87
CA THR A 137 -6.60 11.32 -9.75
C THR A 137 -6.15 12.66 -10.31
N GLN A 138 -7.07 13.38 -10.94
CA GLN A 138 -6.89 14.76 -11.35
C GLN A 138 -7.83 15.63 -10.50
N PRO A 139 -7.47 16.89 -10.17
CA PRO A 139 -8.38 17.80 -9.52
C PRO A 139 -9.67 17.92 -10.37
N PRO A 140 -10.85 17.57 -9.82
CA PRO A 140 -12.11 17.55 -10.58
C PRO A 140 -12.43 18.89 -11.23
N THR A 141 -11.98 19.98 -10.60
CA THR A 141 -12.11 21.36 -11.07
C THR A 141 -11.33 21.58 -12.37
N VAL A 142 -10.09 21.11 -12.49
CA VAL A 142 -9.25 21.35 -13.68
C VAL A 142 -9.80 20.58 -14.91
N THR A 143 -10.27 19.35 -14.71
CA THR A 143 -10.86 18.54 -15.80
C THR A 143 -12.22 19.08 -16.23
N PHE A 144 -13.05 19.51 -15.27
CA PHE A 144 -14.31 20.19 -15.54
C PHE A 144 -14.09 21.51 -16.28
N TRP A 145 -13.17 22.37 -15.80
CA TRP A 145 -12.91 23.68 -16.40
C TRP A 145 -12.32 23.56 -17.80
N ARG A 146 -11.37 22.63 -18.05
CA ARG A 146 -10.82 22.40 -19.40
C ARG A 146 -11.86 21.87 -20.39
N ARG A 147 -12.75 20.96 -19.97
CA ARG A 147 -13.87 20.49 -20.80
C ARG A 147 -14.90 21.59 -21.04
N LEU A 148 -15.24 22.35 -19.99
CA LEU A 148 -16.18 23.47 -20.08
C LEU A 148 -15.67 24.57 -21.01
N THR A 149 -14.39 24.95 -20.93
CA THR A 149 -13.82 25.96 -21.85
C THR A 149 -13.78 25.47 -23.29
N ARG A 150 -13.50 24.19 -23.53
CA ARG A 150 -13.54 23.63 -24.89
C ARG A 150 -14.97 23.59 -25.44
N ASP A 151 -15.91 23.06 -24.67
CA ASP A 151 -17.30 22.87 -25.11
C ASP A 151 -18.06 24.20 -25.23
N LEU A 152 -17.69 25.24 -24.47
CA LEU A 152 -18.20 26.60 -24.63
C LEU A 152 -17.59 27.33 -25.83
N ARG A 153 -16.31 27.09 -26.15
CA ARG A 153 -15.66 27.64 -27.37
C ARG A 153 -16.21 27.03 -28.65
N GLU A 154 -16.68 25.79 -28.60
CA GLU A 154 -17.28 25.08 -29.74
C GLU A 154 -18.82 25.28 -29.87
N HIS A 155 -19.46 26.08 -29.00
CA HIS A 155 -20.92 26.33 -28.95
C HIS A 155 -21.81 25.07 -29.01
N ARG A 156 -21.32 23.91 -28.57
CA ARG A 156 -21.98 22.64 -28.85
C ARG A 156 -23.22 22.37 -27.99
N LYS A 157 -23.35 22.91 -26.77
CA LYS A 157 -24.47 22.63 -25.83
C LYS A 157 -24.78 23.77 -24.84
N PRO A 158 -26.03 23.90 -24.34
CA PRO A 158 -26.42 24.89 -23.33
C PRO A 158 -25.64 24.74 -21.99
N PRO A 159 -25.29 25.85 -21.29
CA PRO A 159 -24.45 25.83 -20.08
C PRO A 159 -24.94 24.90 -18.96
N LEU A 160 -26.25 24.84 -18.72
CA LEU A 160 -26.85 23.95 -17.71
C LEU A 160 -26.66 22.46 -18.02
N VAL A 161 -26.62 22.08 -19.30
CA VAL A 161 -26.35 20.70 -19.73
C VAL A 161 -24.89 20.34 -19.47
N LEU A 162 -23.96 21.28 -19.64
CA LEU A 162 -22.54 21.10 -19.36
C LEU A 162 -22.29 20.96 -17.85
N VAL A 163 -22.96 21.74 -17.00
CA VAL A 163 -22.87 21.63 -15.54
C VAL A 163 -23.44 20.29 -15.05
N ARG A 164 -24.63 19.89 -15.53
CA ARG A 164 -25.23 18.59 -15.17
C ARG A 164 -24.37 17.40 -15.62
N ARG A 165 -23.83 17.44 -16.84
CA ARG A 165 -22.86 16.43 -17.32
C ARG A 165 -21.57 16.43 -16.49
N GLY A 166 -21.05 17.59 -16.13
CA GLY A 166 -19.87 17.71 -15.27
C GLY A 166 -20.09 17.10 -13.89
N ALA A 167 -21.24 17.33 -13.27
CA ALA A 167 -21.61 16.74 -11.99
C ALA A 167 -21.80 15.21 -12.07
N ALA A 168 -22.41 14.70 -13.15
CA ALA A 168 -22.53 13.27 -13.39
C ALA A 168 -21.16 12.60 -13.58
N LEU A 169 -20.28 13.22 -14.36
CA LEU A 169 -18.91 12.76 -14.58
C LEU A 169 -18.09 12.77 -13.28
N ALA A 170 -18.24 13.80 -12.45
CA ALA A 170 -17.57 13.90 -11.16
C ALA A 170 -18.05 12.83 -10.15
N ARG A 171 -19.32 12.43 -10.21
CA ARG A 171 -19.84 11.30 -9.42
C ARG A 171 -19.31 9.96 -9.94
N ALA A 172 -19.33 9.75 -11.25
CA ALA A 172 -18.77 8.54 -11.86
C ALA A 172 -17.27 8.39 -11.55
N GLN A 173 -16.51 9.48 -11.60
CA GLN A 173 -15.09 9.50 -11.21
C GLN A 173 -14.88 9.14 -9.73
N ARG A 174 -15.74 9.62 -8.82
CA ARG A 174 -15.68 9.22 -7.41
C ARG A 174 -15.87 7.71 -7.23
N GLY A 175 -16.87 7.12 -7.89
CA GLY A 175 -17.09 5.68 -7.85
C GLY A 175 -15.94 4.85 -8.43
N ILE A 176 -15.20 5.38 -9.42
CA ILE A 176 -13.98 4.72 -9.93
C ILE A 176 -12.87 4.73 -8.87
N VAL A 177 -12.65 5.87 -8.21
CA VAL A 177 -11.61 5.98 -7.17
C VAL A 177 -11.96 5.13 -5.96
N GLU A 178 -13.21 5.13 -5.50
CA GLU A 178 -13.67 4.31 -4.38
C GLU A 178 -13.46 2.82 -4.64
N ARG A 179 -13.80 2.33 -5.84
CA ARG A 179 -13.54 0.94 -6.25
C ARG A 179 -12.05 0.63 -6.29
N ALA A 180 -11.24 1.52 -6.84
CA ALA A 180 -9.79 1.33 -6.89
C ALA A 180 -9.18 1.25 -5.48
N VAL A 181 -9.61 2.10 -4.55
CA VAL A 181 -9.16 2.06 -3.15
C VAL A 181 -9.60 0.77 -2.46
N ALA A 182 -10.82 0.28 -2.74
CA ALA A 182 -11.33 -0.96 -2.14
C ALA A 182 -10.46 -2.18 -2.48
N VAL A 183 -9.90 -2.23 -3.69
CA VAL A 183 -9.00 -3.31 -4.13
C VAL A 183 -7.52 -3.05 -3.80
N GLY A 184 -7.20 -1.97 -3.07
CA GLY A 184 -5.85 -1.69 -2.56
C GLY A 184 -5.03 -0.64 -3.32
N CYS A 185 -5.60 0.09 -4.26
CA CYS A 185 -4.90 1.19 -4.92
C CYS A 185 -4.75 2.41 -4.00
N VAL A 186 -3.59 3.07 -4.07
CA VAL A 186 -3.36 4.37 -3.41
C VAL A 186 -3.81 5.51 -4.33
N PRO A 187 -4.74 6.39 -3.91
CA PRO A 187 -5.12 7.54 -4.70
C PRO A 187 -4.02 8.60 -4.67
N ALA A 188 -3.52 9.00 -5.84
CA ALA A 188 -2.40 9.94 -5.95
C ALA A 188 -2.58 10.89 -7.13
N SER A 189 -1.92 12.06 -7.08
CA SER A 189 -1.72 12.88 -8.27
C SER A 189 -0.68 12.24 -9.18
N THR A 190 -0.65 12.60 -10.47
CA THR A 190 0.40 12.12 -11.38
C THR A 190 1.81 12.50 -10.90
N HIS A 191 1.95 13.65 -10.23
CA HIS A 191 3.23 14.11 -9.71
C HIS A 191 3.69 13.25 -8.52
N ASP A 192 2.81 13.02 -7.55
CA ASP A 192 3.13 12.22 -6.35
C ASP A 192 3.39 10.76 -6.72
N ALA A 193 2.59 10.20 -7.65
CA ALA A 193 2.79 8.85 -8.16
C ALA A 193 4.12 8.73 -8.92
N PHE A 194 4.49 9.73 -9.72
CA PHE A 194 5.78 9.74 -10.41
C PHE A 194 6.95 9.75 -9.44
N ALA A 195 6.91 10.62 -8.41
CA ALA A 195 7.96 10.68 -7.41
C ALA A 195 8.11 9.34 -6.69
N ALA A 196 7.00 8.79 -6.18
CA ALA A 196 7.02 7.51 -5.46
C ALA A 196 7.47 6.32 -6.33
N LEU A 197 7.07 6.27 -7.60
CA LEU A 197 7.44 5.18 -8.51
C LEU A 197 8.88 5.28 -9.02
N ARG A 198 9.40 6.50 -9.19
CA ARG A 198 10.82 6.71 -9.49
C ARG A 198 11.68 6.27 -8.32
N ASP A 199 11.28 6.60 -7.10
CA ASP A 199 11.99 6.17 -5.89
C ASP A 199 11.95 4.64 -5.77
N LEU A 200 10.79 4.02 -5.99
CA LEU A 200 10.65 2.55 -6.06
C LEU A 200 11.56 1.92 -7.12
N ALA A 201 11.64 2.48 -8.32
CA ALA A 201 12.48 1.93 -9.40
C ALA A 201 13.96 1.94 -9.03
N ALA A 202 14.45 3.06 -8.51
CA ALA A 202 15.82 3.18 -8.04
C ALA A 202 16.11 2.27 -6.83
N ASP A 203 15.13 2.01 -5.96
CA ASP A 203 15.28 1.08 -4.83
C ASP A 203 15.46 -0.37 -5.26
N VAL A 204 14.74 -0.77 -6.31
CA VAL A 204 14.84 -2.14 -6.83
C VAL A 204 16.15 -2.33 -7.60
N GLU A 205 16.61 -1.32 -8.35
CA GLU A 205 17.89 -1.33 -9.08
C GLU A 205 19.12 -1.31 -8.17
N SER A 206 19.03 -0.68 -7.00
CA SER A 206 20.17 -0.41 -6.10
C SER A 206 20.46 -1.49 -5.06
N ARG A 207 19.94 -2.71 -5.21
CA ARG A 207 20.00 -3.76 -4.18
C ARG A 207 21.46 -4.17 -3.86
N PRO A 208 22.04 -3.59 -2.79
CA PRO A 208 21.96 -4.24 -1.49
C PRO A 208 21.21 -3.36 -0.47
N ARG A 209 20.34 -3.98 0.34
CA ARG A 209 19.77 -3.33 1.52
C ARG A 209 20.92 -2.79 2.37
N ARG A 210 20.90 -1.50 2.72
CA ARG A 210 21.86 -0.96 3.69
C ARG A 210 21.75 -1.81 4.95
N THR A 211 22.88 -2.34 5.40
CA THR A 211 22.94 -2.97 6.71
C THR A 211 22.51 -1.95 7.78
N PRO A 212 21.87 -2.37 8.88
CA PRO A 212 21.55 -1.47 9.99
C PRO A 212 22.75 -0.63 10.44
N SER A 213 23.96 -1.19 10.37
CA SER A 213 25.23 -0.50 10.67
C SER A 213 25.57 0.64 9.71
N SER A 214 25.35 0.50 8.40
CA SER A 214 25.66 1.58 7.44
C SER A 214 24.60 2.67 7.46
N LEU A 215 23.34 2.34 7.74
CA LEU A 215 22.31 3.35 8.01
C LEU A 215 22.60 4.10 9.30
N ALA A 216 22.95 3.39 10.38
CA ALA A 216 23.27 4.00 11.68
C ALA A 216 24.40 5.03 11.54
N ALA A 217 25.47 4.70 10.81
CA ALA A 217 26.56 5.64 10.53
C ALA A 217 26.09 6.85 9.72
N ALA A 218 25.22 6.65 8.72
CA ALA A 218 24.74 7.72 7.85
C ALA A 218 23.78 8.71 8.53
N ILE A 219 23.12 8.30 9.62
CA ILE A 219 22.17 9.15 10.37
C ILE A 219 22.75 9.66 11.70
N GLU A 220 24.02 9.38 11.98
CA GLU A 220 24.67 9.86 13.19
C GLU A 220 24.70 11.41 13.20
N GLY A 221 24.31 12.00 14.32
CA GLY A 221 24.12 13.45 14.45
C GLY A 221 22.75 13.96 13.97
N PHE A 222 21.91 13.14 13.33
CA PHE A 222 20.57 13.56 12.89
C PHE A 222 19.62 13.68 14.08
N ARG A 223 19.66 14.82 14.77
CA ARG A 223 18.81 15.12 15.93
C ARG A 223 17.47 15.73 15.50
N GLN A 224 16.41 15.39 16.22
CA GLN A 224 15.08 15.97 15.96
C GLN A 224 15.11 17.51 16.04
N PRO A 225 14.50 18.22 15.06
CA PRO A 225 14.50 19.69 15.04
C PRO A 225 13.76 20.36 16.20
N ASP A 226 12.75 19.70 16.75
CA ASP A 226 11.90 20.20 17.84
C ASP A 226 11.40 19.04 18.75
N PRO A 227 10.80 19.33 19.92
CA PRO A 227 10.34 18.28 20.84
C PRO A 227 9.22 17.36 20.31
N THR A 228 8.62 17.70 19.17
CA THR A 228 7.45 17.01 18.60
C THR A 228 7.74 16.31 17.26
N THR A 229 8.98 16.36 16.79
CA THR A 229 9.43 15.79 15.50
C THR A 229 10.02 14.38 15.62
N CYS A 230 10.06 13.77 16.82
CA CYS A 230 10.55 12.39 16.98
C CYS A 230 9.92 11.40 15.98
N GLY A 231 8.60 11.47 15.80
CA GLY A 231 7.89 10.59 14.86
C GLY A 231 8.23 10.86 13.39
N SER A 232 8.39 12.13 12.99
CA SER A 232 8.74 12.46 11.60
C SER A 232 10.21 12.14 11.28
N CYS A 233 11.14 12.33 12.22
CA CYS A 233 12.51 11.83 12.09
C CYS A 233 12.56 10.31 11.93
N CYS A 234 11.76 9.57 12.69
CA CYS A 234 11.64 8.11 12.51
C CYS A 234 11.13 7.74 11.12
N LEU A 235 10.18 8.48 10.56
CA LEU A 235 9.68 8.25 9.21
C LEU A 235 10.72 8.56 8.13
N VAL A 236 11.50 9.63 8.28
CA VAL A 236 12.63 9.95 7.39
C VAL A 236 13.66 8.82 7.43
N VAL A 237 14.09 8.37 8.63
CA VAL A 237 15.05 7.26 8.75
C VAL A 237 14.49 5.95 8.20
N ALA A 238 13.19 5.68 8.42
CA ALA A 238 12.54 4.52 7.81
C ALA A 238 12.58 4.60 6.27
N HIS A 239 12.36 5.78 5.68
CA HIS A 239 12.46 5.97 4.24
C HIS A 239 13.91 5.84 3.75
N LEU A 240 14.89 6.40 4.45
CA LEU A 240 16.33 6.22 4.15
C LEU A 240 16.76 4.74 4.21
N HIS A 241 16.17 3.94 5.09
CA HIS A 241 16.49 2.52 5.19
C HIS A 241 16.00 1.72 3.98
N HIS A 242 14.81 2.05 3.48
CA HIS A 242 14.13 1.26 2.45
C HIS A 242 14.32 1.82 1.05
N SER A 243 14.57 3.13 0.93
CA SER A 243 14.80 3.80 -0.33
C SER A 243 16.22 4.28 -0.52
N ALA A 244 16.94 3.62 -1.43
CA ALA A 244 18.28 4.00 -1.81
C ALA A 244 18.30 5.29 -2.64
N ALA A 245 17.28 5.51 -3.47
CA ALA A 245 17.14 6.77 -4.22
C ALA A 245 16.96 7.95 -3.28
N TYR A 246 16.02 7.81 -2.34
CA TYR A 246 15.79 8.83 -1.32
C TYR A 246 17.04 9.04 -0.47
N ALA A 247 17.70 7.95 -0.06
CA ALA A 247 18.94 8.02 0.69
C ALA A 247 20.07 8.72 -0.08
N ALA A 248 20.26 8.43 -1.37
CA ALA A 248 21.24 9.12 -2.19
C ALA A 248 20.91 10.61 -2.34
N ALA A 249 19.65 10.95 -2.57
CA ALA A 249 19.21 12.34 -2.74
C ALA A 249 19.29 13.18 -1.46
N VAL A 250 19.10 12.57 -0.29
CA VAL A 250 19.15 13.26 1.01
C VAL A 250 20.56 13.27 1.58
N LEU A 251 21.27 12.14 1.56
CA LEU A 251 22.60 12.01 2.14
C LEU A 251 23.72 12.49 1.22
N GLY A 252 23.47 12.56 -0.09
CA GLY A 252 24.38 13.17 -1.07
C GLY A 252 24.26 14.70 -1.15
N ASP A 253 23.36 15.30 -0.36
CA ASP A 253 23.21 16.74 -0.28
C ASP A 253 24.46 17.37 0.38
N PRO A 254 25.07 18.44 -0.18
CA PRO A 254 26.23 19.10 0.41
C PRO A 254 26.00 19.55 1.87
N ASP A 255 24.76 19.88 2.22
CA ASP A 255 24.35 20.15 3.61
C ASP A 255 23.31 19.11 4.05
N VAL A 256 23.78 17.87 4.24
CA VAL A 256 22.98 16.75 4.72
C VAL A 256 22.22 17.06 6.02
N THR A 257 22.79 17.89 6.91
CA THR A 257 22.15 18.22 8.19
C THR A 257 20.92 19.11 7.97
N ALA A 258 21.07 20.18 7.18
CA ALA A 258 19.94 21.03 6.81
C ALA A 258 18.91 20.26 5.99
N ARG A 259 19.35 19.38 5.09
CA ARG A 259 18.45 18.54 4.28
C ARG A 259 17.63 17.59 5.14
N LEU A 260 18.25 16.84 6.04
CA LEU A 260 17.55 15.95 6.97
C LEU A 260 16.57 16.71 7.87
N ARG A 261 16.94 17.91 8.33
CA ARG A 261 16.05 18.81 9.08
C ARG A 261 14.84 19.23 8.24
N HIS A 262 15.05 19.59 6.98
CA HIS A 262 13.98 19.97 6.06
C HIS A 262 13.00 18.82 5.84
N GLU A 263 13.51 17.62 5.55
CA GLU A 263 12.70 16.40 5.36
C GLU A 263 11.87 16.09 6.63
N ALA A 264 12.47 16.17 7.82
CA ALA A 264 11.76 15.93 9.08
C ALA A 264 10.61 16.91 9.32
N LEU A 265 10.79 18.19 8.98
CA LEU A 265 9.76 19.22 9.14
C LEU A 265 8.64 19.08 8.08
N ALA A 266 8.98 18.71 6.86
CA ALA A 266 8.01 18.42 5.81
C ALA A 266 7.12 17.23 6.20
N VAL A 267 7.72 16.13 6.65
CA VAL A 267 6.98 14.95 7.14
C VAL A 267 6.18 15.28 8.40
N HIS A 268 6.70 16.12 9.30
CA HIS A 268 5.95 16.58 10.48
C HIS A 268 4.69 17.35 10.09
N THR A 269 4.80 18.24 9.11
CA THR A 269 3.68 19.03 8.58
C THR A 269 2.63 18.12 7.95
N ALA A 270 3.06 17.18 7.10
CA ALA A 270 2.17 16.23 6.44
C ALA A 270 1.42 15.34 7.45
N THR A 271 2.13 14.81 8.45
CA THR A 271 1.54 13.89 9.43
C THR A 271 0.63 14.57 10.46
N ASN A 272 0.78 15.88 10.70
CA ASN A 272 -0.12 16.66 11.56
C ASN A 272 -1.24 17.39 10.81
N GLY A 273 -1.34 17.20 9.48
CA GLY A 273 -2.44 17.71 8.66
C GLY A 273 -3.77 17.02 8.95
N LEU A 274 -4.89 17.62 8.54
CA LEU A 274 -6.21 17.00 8.70
C LEU A 274 -6.43 15.80 7.75
N ARG A 275 -5.63 15.73 6.68
CA ARG A 275 -5.66 14.65 5.70
C ARG A 275 -4.25 14.19 5.37
N LEU A 276 -4.10 12.91 5.12
CA LEU A 276 -2.85 12.28 4.68
C LEU A 276 -3.21 11.14 3.71
N ALA A 277 -2.54 11.08 2.55
CA ALA A 277 -2.80 10.09 1.51
C ALA A 277 -4.29 10.00 1.09
N GLY A 278 -4.98 11.15 0.98
CA GLY A 278 -6.40 11.21 0.62
C GLY A 278 -7.38 10.89 1.76
N GLU A 279 -6.92 10.35 2.89
CA GLU A 279 -7.76 9.96 4.02
C GLU A 279 -7.77 11.03 5.14
N THR A 280 -8.93 11.20 5.79
CA THR A 280 -9.06 12.05 6.99
C THR A 280 -8.31 11.43 8.17
N GLN A 281 -7.69 12.25 9.01
CA GLN A 281 -6.98 11.81 10.22
C GLN A 281 -7.85 12.06 11.47
N ALA A 282 -7.82 11.11 12.41
CA ALA A 282 -8.41 11.34 13.73
C ALA A 282 -7.62 12.43 14.49
N PRO A 283 -8.27 13.23 15.36
CA PRO A 283 -7.62 14.31 16.08
C PRO A 283 -6.57 13.77 17.06
N TRP A 284 -5.41 14.43 17.10
CA TRP A 284 -4.31 14.11 18.02
C TRP A 284 -3.72 15.41 18.60
N PRO A 285 -3.41 15.46 19.91
CA PRO A 285 -2.78 16.64 20.48
C PRO A 285 -1.40 16.88 19.86
N ARG A 286 -1.22 17.99 19.11
CA ARG A 286 0.05 18.34 18.44
C ARG A 286 1.27 18.33 19.38
N ARG A 287 1.06 18.69 20.65
CA ARG A 287 2.05 18.64 21.73
C ARG A 287 2.59 17.25 22.07
N LEU A 288 1.98 16.18 21.54
CA LEU A 288 2.42 14.79 21.68
C LEU A 288 3.14 14.29 20.40
N GLY A 289 3.40 15.17 19.43
CA GLY A 289 4.06 14.82 18.18
C GLY A 289 3.16 14.04 17.22
N THR A 290 3.74 13.10 16.50
CA THR A 290 3.05 12.33 15.46
C THR A 290 2.11 11.26 16.04
N ALA A 291 0.85 11.26 15.60
CA ALA A 291 -0.14 10.27 16.01
C ALA A 291 0.18 8.85 15.49
N PRO A 292 -0.13 7.78 16.24
CA PRO A 292 0.13 6.40 15.79
C PRO A 292 -0.50 6.04 14.44
N TRP A 293 -1.72 6.49 14.16
CA TRP A 293 -2.39 6.25 12.87
C TRP A 293 -1.80 7.06 11.72
N ALA A 294 -1.36 8.30 11.98
CA ALA A 294 -0.67 9.13 10.99
C ALA A 294 0.67 8.50 10.60
N LEU A 295 1.40 8.02 11.60
CA LEU A 295 2.67 7.31 11.42
C LEU A 295 2.46 6.00 10.65
N ALA A 296 1.47 5.19 11.05
CA ALA A 296 1.11 3.95 10.35
C ALA A 296 0.73 4.20 8.89
N ARG A 297 -0.06 5.24 8.61
CA ARG A 297 -0.45 5.61 7.25
C ARG A 297 0.75 6.07 6.43
N HIS A 298 1.65 6.88 7.00
CA HIS A 298 2.85 7.31 6.30
C HIS A 298 3.82 6.15 6.03
N LEU A 299 3.96 5.20 6.97
CA LEU A 299 4.78 3.99 6.76
C LEU A 299 4.29 3.14 5.57
N ARG A 300 2.99 3.10 5.28
CA ARG A 300 2.47 2.45 4.07
C ARG A 300 3.05 3.05 2.79
N LEU A 301 3.40 4.34 2.83
CA LEU A 301 3.96 5.06 1.68
C LEU A 301 5.48 4.87 1.57
N VAL A 302 6.20 4.81 2.70
CA VAL A 302 7.68 4.92 2.72
C VAL A 302 8.42 3.64 3.12
N SER A 303 7.72 2.58 3.53
CA SER A 303 8.37 1.33 3.98
C SER A 303 8.85 0.41 2.85
N GLY A 304 8.67 0.80 1.58
CA GLY A 304 9.06 -0.03 0.44
C GLY A 304 8.28 -1.35 0.31
N ARG A 305 7.12 -1.47 0.99
CA ARG A 305 6.25 -2.66 0.94
C ARG A 305 4.82 -2.32 0.59
N PRO A 306 4.50 -2.20 -0.70
CA PRO A 306 3.14 -1.88 -1.11
C PRO A 306 2.19 -3.04 -0.80
N GLY A 307 0.96 -2.70 -0.41
CA GLY A 307 -0.04 -3.65 0.10
C GLY A 307 0.07 -3.95 1.59
N THR A 308 1.22 -3.71 2.25
CA THR A 308 1.34 -3.94 3.70
C THR A 308 0.62 -2.84 4.48
N GLY A 309 -0.45 -3.22 5.19
CA GLY A 309 -1.08 -2.37 6.19
C GLY A 309 -0.25 -2.30 7.47
N TYR A 310 0.00 -1.11 8.00
CA TYR A 310 0.53 -0.91 9.34
C TYR A 310 -0.59 -0.55 10.33
N VAL A 311 -0.48 -1.05 11.55
CA VAL A 311 -1.46 -0.88 12.63
C VAL A 311 -0.77 -0.57 13.96
N TRP A 312 -1.48 0.15 14.83
CA TRP A 312 -1.04 0.38 16.21
C TRP A 312 -1.25 -0.88 17.06
N VAL A 313 -0.19 -1.35 17.71
CA VAL A 313 -0.21 -2.50 18.61
C VAL A 313 0.22 -2.06 20.00
N ARG A 314 -0.65 -2.26 20.97
CA ARG A 314 -0.37 -2.00 22.39
C ARG A 314 0.57 -3.08 22.93
N ARG A 315 1.61 -2.68 23.69
CA ARG A 315 2.52 -3.63 24.33
C ARG A 315 1.76 -4.57 25.28
N ARG A 316 1.84 -5.87 25.01
CA ARG A 316 1.38 -7.01 25.82
C ARG A 316 2.45 -8.11 25.82
N ASP A 317 2.17 -9.28 26.38
CA ASP A 317 3.13 -10.37 26.56
C ASP A 317 3.78 -10.83 25.25
N ASP A 318 3.00 -10.85 24.16
CA ASP A 318 3.39 -11.28 22.81
C ASP A 318 4.05 -10.18 21.95
N PHE A 319 4.11 -8.96 22.47
CA PHE A 319 4.57 -7.80 21.70
C PHE A 319 6.04 -7.92 21.29
N TRP A 320 6.87 -8.56 22.11
CA TRP A 320 8.29 -8.73 21.81
C TRP A 320 8.48 -9.62 20.57
N GLU A 321 7.81 -10.76 20.54
CA GLU A 321 7.85 -11.72 19.44
C GLU A 321 7.30 -11.11 18.16
N GLN A 322 6.20 -10.36 18.23
CA GLN A 322 5.62 -9.65 17.08
C GLN A 322 6.58 -8.59 16.51
N LEU A 323 7.27 -7.87 17.40
CA LEU A 323 8.27 -6.87 17.04
C LEU A 323 9.49 -7.51 16.38
N VAL A 324 10.06 -8.54 16.98
CA VAL A 324 11.21 -9.27 16.44
C VAL A 324 10.85 -9.88 15.08
N SER A 325 9.67 -10.50 14.97
CA SER A 325 9.16 -11.04 13.70
C SER A 325 9.00 -9.96 12.62
N ALA A 326 8.52 -8.77 12.97
CA ALA A 326 8.38 -7.67 12.02
C ALA A 326 9.75 -7.16 11.52
N VAL A 327 10.70 -6.97 12.43
CA VAL A 327 12.04 -6.47 12.10
C VAL A 327 12.83 -7.52 11.31
N ALA A 328 12.78 -8.79 11.70
CA ALA A 328 13.36 -9.90 10.93
C ALA A 328 12.72 -10.04 9.54
N GLY A 329 11.42 -9.79 9.47
CA GLY A 329 10.69 -9.66 8.22
C GLY A 329 11.20 -8.51 7.36
N GLY A 330 11.94 -7.54 7.92
CA GLY A 330 12.49 -6.35 7.28
C GLY A 330 11.52 -5.18 7.24
N HIS A 331 10.63 -5.07 8.24
CA HIS A 331 9.74 -3.92 8.40
C HIS A 331 10.33 -2.91 9.39
N PRO A 332 10.15 -1.59 9.16
CA PRO A 332 10.45 -0.57 10.15
C PRO A 332 9.41 -0.64 11.28
N VAL A 333 9.86 -0.62 12.53
CA VAL A 333 8.97 -0.67 13.70
C VAL A 333 9.20 0.54 14.61
N PRO A 334 8.38 1.59 14.49
CA PRO A 334 8.40 2.70 15.43
C PRO A 334 7.76 2.31 16.76
N LEU A 335 8.44 2.61 17.86
CA LEU A 335 7.95 2.40 19.21
C LEU A 335 7.59 3.72 19.86
N TYR A 336 6.44 3.74 20.50
CA TYR A 336 6.03 4.84 21.35
C TYR A 336 6.52 4.55 22.77
N VAL A 337 7.35 5.44 23.29
CA VAL A 337 7.91 5.37 24.64
C VAL A 337 7.48 6.57 25.47
N GLY A 338 7.41 6.42 26.79
CA GLY A 338 6.93 7.51 27.64
C GLY A 338 6.91 7.19 29.13
N THR A 339 6.00 7.86 29.83
CA THR A 339 5.80 7.71 31.27
C THR A 339 4.84 6.56 31.56
N ARG A 340 4.48 6.38 32.84
CA ARG A 340 3.38 5.47 33.22
C ARG A 340 2.02 5.92 32.67
N LEU A 341 1.84 7.21 32.40
CA LEU A 341 0.53 7.80 32.11
C LEU A 341 0.30 8.10 30.63
N LEU A 342 1.35 8.45 29.87
CA LEU A 342 1.21 8.73 28.44
C LEU A 342 2.49 8.48 27.63
N PRO A 343 2.36 8.17 26.33
CA PRO A 343 3.49 8.20 25.40
C PRO A 343 4.00 9.64 25.23
N ARG A 344 5.32 9.80 25.09
CA ARG A 344 6.00 11.10 25.02
C ARG A 344 6.97 11.21 23.84
N HIS A 345 7.42 10.09 23.30
CA HIS A 345 8.49 10.05 22.32
C HIS A 345 8.35 8.84 21.42
N VAL A 346 8.91 8.94 20.22
CA VAL A 346 8.94 7.86 19.23
C VAL A 346 10.38 7.55 18.89
N VAL A 347 10.71 6.26 18.87
CA VAL A 347 12.01 5.74 18.41
C VAL A 347 11.76 4.73 17.29
N LEU A 348 12.73 4.52 16.41
CA LEU A 348 12.61 3.56 15.29
C LEU A 348 13.51 2.37 15.54
N VAL A 349 12.97 1.15 15.62
CA VAL A 349 13.77 -0.07 15.67
C VAL A 349 14.36 -0.35 14.29
N LEU A 350 15.68 -0.51 14.24
CA LEU A 350 16.46 -0.81 13.04
C LEU A 350 16.94 -2.28 13.04
N GLU A 351 17.16 -2.83 14.22
CA GLU A 351 17.62 -4.21 14.42
C GLU A 351 16.96 -4.77 15.68
N ALA A 352 16.58 -6.04 15.63
CA ALA A 352 16.06 -6.77 16.77
C ALA A 352 16.59 -8.20 16.73
N GLY A 353 17.04 -8.69 17.88
CA GLY A 353 17.37 -10.09 18.12
C GLY A 353 16.60 -10.62 19.32
N ASP A 354 16.94 -11.83 19.75
CA ASP A 354 16.17 -12.54 20.79
C ASP A 354 16.08 -11.79 22.12
N ASP A 355 17.17 -11.11 22.52
CA ASP A 355 17.27 -10.41 23.81
C ASP A 355 17.62 -8.92 23.69
N HIS A 356 17.62 -8.34 22.49
CA HIS A 356 17.99 -6.94 22.31
C HIS A 356 17.30 -6.27 21.12
N LEU A 357 17.26 -4.94 21.17
CA LEU A 357 16.96 -4.08 20.02
C LEU A 357 17.97 -2.95 19.90
N VAL A 358 18.24 -2.58 18.65
CA VAL A 358 18.92 -1.35 18.28
C VAL A 358 17.90 -0.42 17.66
N ALA A 359 17.76 0.77 18.25
CA ALA A 359 16.79 1.77 17.82
C ALA A 359 17.47 3.11 17.55
N TYR A 360 17.05 3.78 16.47
CA TYR A 360 17.34 5.20 16.27
C TYR A 360 16.52 6.03 17.26
N GLN A 361 17.20 6.89 18.00
CA GLN A 361 16.65 7.73 19.06
C GLN A 361 16.80 9.21 18.65
N PRO A 362 15.72 9.85 18.14
CA PRO A 362 15.79 11.21 17.57
C PRO A 362 16.27 12.28 18.55
N GLY A 363 16.04 12.08 19.86
CA GLY A 363 16.47 13.03 20.89
C GLY A 363 17.99 13.16 21.04
N ARG A 364 18.73 12.08 20.78
CA ARG A 364 20.19 11.98 20.78
C ARG A 364 20.76 12.15 19.38
N GLY A 365 19.99 11.81 18.36
CA GLY A 365 20.41 11.85 16.96
C GLY A 365 21.35 10.72 16.60
N GLY A 366 21.09 9.51 17.09
CA GLY A 366 21.91 8.34 16.83
C GLY A 366 21.20 7.07 17.27
N THR A 367 21.92 5.95 17.25
CA THR A 367 21.37 4.65 17.66
C THR A 367 21.64 4.34 19.13
N VAL A 368 20.73 3.58 19.74
CA VAL A 368 20.83 3.09 21.11
C VAL A 368 20.47 1.62 21.15
N ARG A 369 21.07 0.90 22.09
CA ARG A 369 20.79 -0.52 22.34
C ARG A 369 20.07 -0.67 23.68
N VAL A 370 19.03 -1.50 23.72
CA VAL A 370 18.38 -1.94 24.97
C VAL A 370 18.07 -3.43 24.92
N THR A 371 17.97 -4.03 26.09
CA THR A 371 17.68 -5.46 26.29
C THR A 371 16.18 -5.74 26.42
N ARG A 372 15.78 -6.99 26.23
CA ARG A 372 14.41 -7.45 26.52
C ARG A 372 14.04 -7.22 27.98
N GLY A 373 14.98 -7.47 28.88
CA GLY A 373 14.82 -7.25 30.32
C GLY A 373 14.46 -5.80 30.64
N GLU A 374 15.19 -4.83 30.11
CA GLU A 374 14.93 -3.40 30.31
C GLU A 374 13.56 -2.98 29.77
N VAL A 375 13.18 -3.46 28.58
CA VAL A 375 11.86 -3.16 28.00
C VAL A 375 10.75 -3.76 28.84
N THR A 376 10.91 -5.00 29.29
CA THR A 376 9.91 -5.73 30.08
C THR A 376 9.71 -5.05 31.45
N ARG A 377 10.82 -4.74 32.13
CA ARG A 377 10.86 -4.12 33.47
C ARG A 377 10.60 -2.62 33.50
N HIS A 378 10.34 -1.98 32.35
CA HIS A 378 10.11 -0.54 32.26
C HIS A 378 11.33 0.30 32.65
N GLU A 379 12.52 -0.12 32.21
CA GLU A 379 13.81 0.49 32.50
C GLU A 379 14.55 0.93 31.24
N ALA A 380 13.91 0.93 30.07
CA ALA A 380 14.51 1.22 28.75
C ALA A 380 14.87 2.71 28.52
N ARG A 381 15.51 3.36 29.49
CA ARG A 381 15.82 4.79 29.51
C ARG A 381 16.70 5.25 28.35
N ALA A 382 17.50 4.37 27.76
CA ALA A 382 18.30 4.68 26.58
C ALA A 382 17.40 5.06 25.37
N LEU A 383 16.14 4.62 25.33
CA LEU A 383 15.14 5.08 24.36
C LEU A 383 14.65 6.51 24.61
N GLY A 384 15.19 7.21 25.62
CA GLY A 384 14.76 8.52 26.11
C GLY A 384 13.69 8.46 27.20
N TRP A 385 12.97 7.35 27.32
CA TRP A 385 11.93 7.15 28.33
C TRP A 385 11.87 5.69 28.80
N PRO A 386 11.52 5.44 30.07
CA PRO A 386 11.61 4.10 30.66
C PRO A 386 10.59 3.09 30.12
N ARG A 387 9.41 3.53 29.63
CA ARG A 387 8.30 2.63 29.29
C ARG A 387 8.02 2.58 27.80
N VAL A 388 8.07 1.38 27.21
CA VAL A 388 7.48 1.09 25.90
C VAL A 388 5.96 0.93 26.04
N TRP A 389 5.18 1.71 25.30
CA TRP A 389 3.72 1.66 25.27
C TRP A 389 3.18 0.69 24.23
N GLY A 390 3.91 0.52 23.14
CA GLY A 390 3.47 -0.19 21.95
C GLY A 390 4.23 0.31 20.75
N GLY A 391 3.85 -0.17 19.59
CA GLY A 391 4.49 0.18 18.34
C GLY A 391 3.53 0.17 17.18
N VAL A 392 4.02 0.62 16.04
CA VAL A 392 3.34 0.49 14.76
C VAL A 392 3.98 -0.67 14.02
N LEU A 393 3.21 -1.74 13.82
CA LEU A 393 3.67 -3.01 13.25
C LEU A 393 2.88 -3.32 11.96
N PRO A 394 3.43 -4.14 11.05
CA PRO A 394 2.66 -4.67 9.94
C PRO A 394 1.50 -5.54 10.47
N ALA A 395 0.33 -5.43 9.83
CA ALA A 395 -0.89 -6.12 10.25
C ALA A 395 -0.72 -7.65 10.31
N GLU A 396 0.14 -8.20 9.46
CA GLU A 396 0.47 -9.62 9.39
C GLU A 396 1.15 -10.15 10.66
N THR A 397 2.02 -9.35 11.29
CA THR A 397 2.67 -9.75 12.54
C THR A 397 1.93 -9.28 13.78
N ALA A 398 0.91 -8.43 13.64
CA ALA A 398 0.10 -7.91 14.74
C ALA A 398 -0.96 -8.91 15.27
N VAL A 399 -0.94 -10.16 14.81
CA VAL A 399 -1.89 -11.20 15.21
C VAL A 399 -1.58 -11.67 16.64
N PRO A 400 -2.53 -11.55 17.60
CA PRO A 400 -2.30 -12.01 18.96
C PRO A 400 -2.12 -13.52 19.02
N THR A 401 -1.12 -14.00 19.77
CA THR A 401 -0.80 -15.44 19.87
C THR A 401 -1.84 -16.25 20.69
N ARG A 402 -2.97 -15.65 21.08
CA ARG A 402 -3.99 -16.30 21.94
C ARG A 402 -5.30 -16.58 21.20
N CYS A 403 -5.34 -17.70 20.47
CA CYS A 403 -6.52 -18.59 20.41
C CYS A 403 -6.17 -20.01 19.87
N THR A 404 -5.18 -20.69 20.45
CA THR A 404 -4.93 -22.14 20.23
C THR A 404 -5.26 -22.99 21.46
N THR A 405 -6.09 -22.49 22.36
CA THR A 405 -6.68 -23.27 23.46
C THR A 405 -8.19 -23.08 23.57
N ARG A 406 -8.90 -23.11 22.44
CA ARG A 406 -10.29 -23.58 22.49
C ARG A 406 -10.21 -25.10 22.54
N ARG A 407 -10.27 -25.64 23.77
CA ARG A 407 -10.57 -27.05 24.05
C ARG A 407 -11.45 -27.61 22.94
N GLU A 408 -11.00 -28.70 22.32
CA GLU A 408 -11.86 -29.65 21.65
C GLU A 408 -13.03 -29.97 22.59
N ARG A 409 -14.16 -29.29 22.39
CA ARG A 409 -15.43 -29.81 22.84
C ARG A 409 -15.75 -30.92 21.85
N SER A 410 -15.39 -32.12 22.25
CA SER A 410 -15.94 -33.37 21.74
C SER A 410 -17.42 -33.19 21.41
N PRO A 411 -17.88 -33.58 20.20
CA PRO A 411 -19.27 -33.43 19.83
C PRO A 411 -20.09 -34.26 20.81
N ARG A 412 -20.99 -33.60 21.56
CA ARG A 412 -21.95 -34.29 22.43
C ARG A 412 -22.63 -35.38 21.62
N GLY A 413 -22.34 -36.63 21.98
CA GLY A 413 -22.91 -37.80 21.38
C GLY A 413 -24.44 -37.68 21.35
N ARG A 414 -25.00 -37.90 20.15
CA ARG A 414 -26.41 -38.21 20.02
C ARG A 414 -26.69 -39.42 20.92
N ARG A 415 -27.55 -39.23 21.93
CA ARG A 415 -28.09 -40.35 22.71
C ARG A 415 -28.78 -41.30 21.74
N ALA A 416 -28.24 -42.51 21.63
CA ALA A 416 -28.95 -43.64 21.08
C ALA A 416 -30.17 -43.91 21.98
N LEU A 417 -31.35 -43.95 21.35
CA LEU A 417 -32.55 -44.55 21.94
C LEU A 417 -32.33 -46.06 21.93
N ALA A 418 -32.31 -46.67 23.12
CA ALA A 418 -32.47 -48.11 23.28
C ALA A 418 -33.84 -48.38 23.95
N PRO A 419 -34.56 -49.43 23.50
CA PRO A 419 -35.94 -49.71 23.90
C PRO A 419 -35.99 -50.49 25.21
N GLY A 420 -37.03 -50.25 26.03
CA GLY A 420 -37.16 -50.97 27.29
C GLY A 420 -38.53 -50.82 27.94
N LEU A 421 -39.36 -51.84 27.71
CA LEU A 421 -40.15 -52.57 28.72
C LEU A 421 -41.27 -51.85 29.48
N SER A 422 -42.49 -52.27 29.11
CA SER A 422 -43.55 -52.82 29.99
C SER A 422 -43.58 -52.33 31.44
N ALA A 423 -44.63 -51.58 31.76
CA ALA A 423 -45.13 -51.44 33.12
C ALA A 423 -46.67 -51.52 33.10
N THR A 424 -47.21 -52.65 33.54
CA THR A 424 -48.52 -52.69 34.20
C THR A 424 -48.31 -52.27 35.66
N PRO A 425 -49.23 -51.48 36.24
CA PRO A 425 -49.85 -52.00 37.45
C PRO A 425 -51.34 -51.65 37.61
N ARG A 426 -52.08 -52.68 38.04
CA ARG A 426 -53.11 -52.70 39.09
C ARG A 426 -54.17 -51.58 39.12
N ASN A 427 -55.40 -52.00 38.82
CA ASN A 427 -56.66 -51.46 39.33
C ASN A 427 -56.64 -51.16 40.84
N ARG A 428 -57.20 -50.00 41.22
CA ARG A 428 -58.05 -49.83 42.42
C ARG A 428 -59.04 -48.67 42.20
N ALA A 429 -60.31 -48.98 42.52
CA ALA A 429 -61.52 -48.17 42.60
C ALA A 429 -62.15 -47.74 41.27
#